data_AF-A0A1G2YCK6-F1
#
_entry.id   AF-A0A1G2YCK6-F1
#
_cell.length_a   1.000
_cell.length_b   1.000
_cell.length_c   1.000
_cell.angle_alpha   90.00
_cell.angle_beta   90.00
_cell.angle_gamma   90.00
#
_symmetry.space_group_name_H-M   'P 1'
#
loop_
_entity.id
_entity.type
_entity.pdbx_description
1 polymer ?
#
loop_
_entity_poly.entity_id
_entity_poly.type
_entity_poly.pdbx_seq_one_letter_code
_entity_poly.pdbx_strand_id
1 'polypeptide(L)'
;MSKALPGPTKRIAAVLYFLRCRIQTETFNGRQSMYSIERLNKFLWCVVILMLAAGIFCKYRYKHNRLAIYNLTWHTNDSNGQIDHRWRYFIDPRTHLPRKIEKYNKPDPNTDYILKETLLITYPSDDEIEKLFKAKRLGPLLTPRN
;
A
#
# COMPACT_ATOMS: atom_id res chain seq x y z
N MET A 1 10.62 10.85 34.62
CA MET A 1 9.58 10.28 33.73
C MET A 1 10.26 9.69 32.50
N SER A 2 10.40 8.37 32.48
CA SER A 2 11.12 7.60 31.45
C SER A 2 10.22 7.38 30.22
N LYS A 3 10.62 7.88 29.06
CA LYS A 3 9.92 7.65 27.78
C LYS A 3 10.19 6.22 27.31
N ALA A 4 9.15 5.40 27.31
CA ALA A 4 9.16 4.06 26.73
C ALA A 4 9.22 4.14 25.19
N LEU A 5 10.29 3.61 24.60
CA LEU A 5 10.44 3.40 23.15
C LEU A 5 9.61 2.18 22.68
N PRO A 6 9.10 2.20 21.42
CA PRO A 6 8.02 1.31 21.00
C PRO A 6 8.48 -0.13 20.68
N GLY A 7 7.61 -1.07 21.04
CA GLY A 7 7.20 -2.31 20.34
C GLY A 7 8.24 -3.24 19.70
N PRO A 8 8.76 -2.95 18.50
CA PRO A 8 9.48 -3.96 17.71
C PRO A 8 10.96 -4.17 18.10
N THR A 9 11.62 -3.19 18.71
CA THR A 9 13.07 -3.25 18.98
C THR A 9 13.44 -4.24 20.10
N LYS A 10 12.55 -4.43 21.07
CA LYS A 10 12.77 -5.37 22.19
C LYS A 10 12.69 -6.83 21.76
N ARG A 11 11.82 -7.14 20.79
CA ARG A 11 11.69 -8.50 20.25
C ARG A 11 12.92 -8.91 19.44
N ILE A 12 13.45 -7.99 18.62
CA ILE A 12 14.67 -8.21 17.84
C ILE A 12 15.88 -8.36 18.77
N ALA A 13 15.99 -7.53 19.81
CA ALA A 13 17.07 -7.65 20.81
C ALA A 13 17.01 -8.97 21.59
N ALA A 14 15.82 -9.45 21.97
CA ALA A 14 15.65 -10.73 22.64
C ALA A 14 16.04 -11.91 21.74
N VAL A 15 15.65 -11.88 20.45
CA VAL A 15 16.05 -12.91 19.48
C VAL A 15 17.56 -12.91 19.28
N LEU A 16 18.19 -11.75 19.14
CA LEU A 16 19.64 -11.62 19.04
C LEU A 16 20.37 -12.11 20.30
N TYR A 17 19.82 -11.85 21.48
CA TYR A 17 20.40 -12.32 22.75
C TYR A 17 20.29 -13.85 22.91
N PHE A 18 19.14 -14.45 22.53
CA PHE A 18 18.96 -15.90 22.53
C PHE A 18 19.85 -16.60 21.51
N LEU A 19 20.01 -16.04 20.31
CA LEU A 19 20.98 -16.53 19.31
C LEU A 19 22.41 -16.44 19.82
N ARG A 20 22.79 -15.35 20.50
CA ARG A 20 24.13 -15.17 21.07
C ARG A 20 24.41 -16.16 22.22
N CYS A 21 23.46 -16.37 23.13
CA CYS A 21 23.61 -17.35 24.21
C CYS A 21 23.72 -18.80 23.69
N ARG A 22 22.95 -19.15 22.64
CA ARG A 22 22.96 -20.51 22.09
C ARG A 22 24.26 -20.83 21.34
N ILE A 23 24.85 -19.85 20.66
CA ILE A 23 26.15 -19.99 20.00
C ILE A 23 27.28 -20.24 21.02
N GLN A 24 27.17 -19.67 22.22
CA GLN A 24 28.23 -19.77 23.23
C GLN A 24 28.26 -21.14 23.91
N THR A 25 27.10 -21.79 24.11
CA THR A 25 26.99 -23.14 24.68
C THR A 25 27.51 -24.27 23.77
N GLU A 26 27.61 -24.06 22.46
CA GLU A 26 28.09 -25.08 21.52
C GLU A 26 29.63 -25.08 21.32
N THR A 27 30.34 -24.12 21.92
CA THR A 27 31.80 -24.01 21.77
C THR A 27 32.62 -24.85 22.76
N PHE A 28 31.99 -25.47 23.76
CA PHE A 28 32.70 -26.16 24.85
C PHE A 28 32.95 -27.67 24.61
N ASN A 29 32.29 -28.31 23.65
CA ASN A 29 32.47 -29.75 23.38
C ASN A 29 32.75 -30.04 21.91
N GLY A 30 34.02 -30.38 21.61
CA GLY A 30 34.35 -31.27 20.50
C GLY A 30 34.56 -30.63 19.12
N ARG A 31 35.78 -30.11 18.90
CA ARG A 31 36.72 -30.33 17.76
C ARG A 31 36.24 -30.70 16.33
N GLN A 32 34.99 -30.47 15.93
CA GLN A 32 34.47 -30.69 14.56
C GLN A 32 33.74 -29.45 13.98
N SER A 33 33.60 -28.36 14.74
CA SER A 33 32.66 -27.26 14.40
C SER A 33 33.19 -26.16 13.47
N MET A 34 34.47 -26.18 13.07
CA MET A 34 35.08 -25.06 12.34
C MET A 34 34.46 -24.86 10.94
N TYR A 35 34.09 -25.94 10.25
CA TYR A 35 33.38 -25.88 8.96
C TYR A 35 31.91 -25.43 9.08
N SER A 36 31.30 -25.66 10.25
CA SER A 36 29.89 -25.33 10.50
C SER A 36 29.70 -23.85 10.78
N ILE A 37 30.62 -23.23 11.54
CA ILE A 37 30.58 -21.80 11.92
C ILE A 37 30.76 -20.88 10.70
N GLU A 38 31.70 -21.19 9.79
CA GLU A 38 31.86 -20.40 8.56
C GLU A 38 30.63 -20.45 7.66
N ARG A 39 29.98 -21.63 7.59
CA ARG A 39 28.75 -21.81 6.83
C ARG A 39 27.62 -21.02 7.48
N LEU A 40 27.50 -21.07 8.81
CA LEU A 40 26.49 -20.32 9.58
C LEU A 40 26.67 -18.80 9.42
N ASN A 41 27.91 -18.32 9.41
CA ASN A 41 28.22 -16.91 9.20
C ASN A 41 27.80 -16.45 7.80
N LYS A 42 28.10 -17.24 6.75
CA LYS A 42 27.65 -16.96 5.38
C LYS A 42 26.12 -16.92 5.29
N PHE A 43 25.42 -17.88 5.91
CA PHE A 43 23.96 -17.87 5.98
C PHE A 43 23.40 -16.64 6.70
N LEU A 44 24.01 -16.24 7.81
CA LEU A 44 23.60 -15.06 8.57
C LEU A 44 23.72 -13.78 7.71
N TRP A 45 24.83 -13.61 6.99
CA TRP A 45 25.02 -12.50 6.06
C TRP A 45 24.02 -12.53 4.90
N CYS A 46 23.72 -13.70 4.33
CA CYS A 46 22.69 -13.83 3.31
C CYS A 46 21.30 -13.38 3.83
N VAL A 47 20.92 -13.78 5.04
CA VAL A 47 19.64 -13.36 5.65
C VAL A 47 19.60 -11.85 5.88
N VAL A 48 20.69 -11.26 6.36
CA VAL A 48 20.80 -9.81 6.56
C VAL A 48 20.65 -9.06 5.23
N ILE A 49 21.34 -9.51 4.18
CA ILE A 49 21.24 -8.90 2.84
C ILE A 49 19.82 -9.02 2.28
N LEU A 50 19.17 -10.19 2.44
CA LEU A 50 17.77 -10.38 2.01
C LEU A 50 16.81 -9.46 2.76
N MET A 51 16.98 -9.30 4.07
CA MET A 51 16.17 -8.38 4.87
C MET A 51 16.35 -6.92 4.44
N LEU A 52 17.59 -6.50 4.16
CA LEU A 52 17.86 -5.15 3.65
C LEU A 52 17.25 -4.94 2.26
N ALA A 53 17.43 -5.90 1.35
CA ALA A 53 16.86 -5.85 0.00
C ALA A 53 15.33 -5.80 0.03
N ALA A 54 14.69 -6.64 0.86
CA ALA A 54 13.25 -6.63 1.07
C ALA A 54 12.77 -5.29 1.65
N GLY A 55 13.47 -4.72 2.63
CA GLY A 55 13.15 -3.41 3.21
C GLY A 55 13.21 -2.28 2.18
N ILE A 56 14.26 -2.26 1.34
CA ILE A 56 14.40 -1.28 0.24
C ILE A 56 13.28 -1.46 -0.79
N PHE A 57 13.01 -2.70 -1.19
CA PHE A 57 11.96 -3.02 -2.15
C PHE A 57 10.57 -2.61 -1.64
N CYS A 58 10.24 -2.92 -0.38
CA CYS A 58 9.01 -2.49 0.27
C CYS A 58 8.88 -0.97 0.31
N LYS A 59 9.95 -0.25 0.68
CA LYS A 59 9.96 1.22 0.72
C LYS A 59 9.76 1.82 -0.68
N TYR A 60 10.42 1.24 -1.69
CA TYR A 60 10.29 1.67 -3.08
C TYR A 60 8.85 1.46 -3.59
N ARG A 61 8.27 0.27 -3.36
CA ARG A 61 6.89 -0.04 -3.75
C ARG A 61 5.88 0.86 -3.05
N TYR A 62 6.08 1.13 -1.76
CA TYR A 62 5.24 2.04 -0.98
C TYR A 62 5.26 3.46 -1.53
N LYS A 63 6.45 3.98 -1.88
CA LYS A 63 6.58 5.31 -2.50
C LYS A 63 5.89 5.38 -3.87
N HIS A 64 5.98 4.30 -4.65
CA HIS A 64 5.38 4.22 -5.98
C HIS A 64 3.84 4.16 -5.96
N ASN A 65 3.24 3.64 -4.89
CA ASN A 65 1.79 3.46 -4.77
C ASN A 65 1.10 4.61 -4.00
N ARG A 66 1.82 5.72 -3.76
CA ARG A 66 1.26 6.86 -3.03
C ARG A 66 0.37 7.68 -3.95
N LEU A 67 -0.94 7.57 -3.77
CA LEU A 67 -1.92 8.44 -4.40
C LEU A 67 -1.85 9.86 -3.79
N ALA A 68 -1.93 10.88 -4.66
CA ALA A 68 -2.12 12.26 -4.25
C ALA A 68 -3.59 12.48 -3.85
N ILE A 69 -3.83 13.12 -2.72
CA ILE A 69 -5.19 13.32 -2.20
C ILE A 69 -5.55 14.80 -2.32
N TYR A 70 -6.62 15.11 -3.05
CA TYR A 70 -7.17 16.45 -3.18
C TYR A 70 -8.55 16.50 -2.53
N ASN A 71 -8.80 17.51 -1.69
CA ASN A 71 -10.07 17.69 -1.01
C ASN A 71 -10.80 18.89 -1.63
N LEU A 72 -12.03 18.67 -2.09
CA LEU A 72 -12.95 19.71 -2.53
C LEU A 72 -14.05 19.84 -1.48
N THR A 73 -14.21 21.03 -0.90
CA THR A 73 -15.24 21.30 0.10
C THR A 73 -16.08 22.49 -0.32
N TRP A 74 -17.39 22.37 -0.18
CA TRP A 74 -18.35 23.44 -0.45
C TRP A 74 -19.56 23.26 0.46
N HIS A 75 -20.39 24.29 0.58
CA HIS A 75 -21.64 24.23 1.32
C HIS A 75 -22.81 24.47 0.37
N THR A 76 -23.95 23.90 0.69
CA THR A 76 -25.24 24.20 0.05
C THR A 76 -26.24 24.58 1.12
N ASN A 77 -27.15 25.49 0.80
CA ASN A 77 -28.25 25.85 1.68
C ASN A 77 -29.49 25.12 1.19
N ASP A 78 -30.02 24.21 2.01
CA ASP A 78 -31.28 23.54 1.77
C ASP A 78 -32.36 24.15 2.70
N SER A 79 -33.62 23.84 2.42
CA SER A 79 -34.78 24.15 3.24
C SER A 79 -34.63 23.75 4.72
N ASN A 80 -33.85 22.71 5.00
CA ASN A 80 -33.56 22.20 6.34
C ASN A 80 -32.28 22.78 6.98
N GLY A 81 -31.58 23.70 6.31
CA GLY A 81 -30.35 24.33 6.82
C GLY A 81 -29.15 24.17 5.88
N GLN A 82 -27.97 24.54 6.37
CA GLN A 82 -26.72 24.46 5.61
C GLN A 82 -26.14 23.03 5.66
N ILE A 83 -25.89 22.44 4.50
CA ILE A 83 -25.25 21.14 4.33
C ILE A 83 -23.83 21.36 3.82
N ASP A 84 -22.85 20.85 4.56
CA ASP A 84 -21.45 20.86 4.13
C ASP A 84 -21.13 19.61 3.33
N HIS A 85 -20.55 19.79 2.15
CA HIS A 85 -20.09 18.72 1.28
C HIS A 85 -18.57 18.67 1.26
N ARG A 86 -18.05 17.45 1.15
CA ARG A 86 -16.62 17.20 0.97
C ARG A 86 -16.40 16.03 0.04
N TRP A 87 -15.69 16.26 -1.05
CA TRP A 87 -15.20 15.21 -1.92
C TRP A 87 -13.69 15.04 -1.76
N ARG A 88 -13.22 13.79 -1.73
CA ARG A 88 -11.80 13.44 -1.69
C ARG A 88 -11.45 12.67 -2.94
N TYR A 89 -10.55 13.22 -3.74
CA TYR A 89 -10.04 12.59 -4.95
C TYR A 89 -8.68 11.97 -4.65
N PHE A 90 -8.52 10.69 -4.99
CA PHE A 90 -7.27 9.96 -4.89
C PHE A 90 -6.70 9.80 -6.30
N ILE A 91 -5.73 10.65 -6.64
CA ILE A 91 -5.16 10.78 -7.97
C ILE A 91 -3.83 10.05 -8.02
N ASP A 92 -3.64 9.24 -9.07
CA ASP A 92 -2.35 8.62 -9.37
C ASP A 92 -1.38 9.71 -9.88
N PRO A 93 -0.26 9.99 -9.20
CA PRO A 93 0.63 11.08 -9.59
C PRO A 93 1.35 10.83 -10.93
N ARG A 94 1.31 9.60 -11.46
CA ARG A 94 1.95 9.26 -12.74
C ARG A 94 1.03 9.56 -13.90
N THR A 95 -0.21 9.06 -13.82
CA THR A 95 -1.19 9.20 -14.90
C THR A 95 -2.02 10.46 -14.76
N HIS A 96 -1.99 11.10 -13.58
CA HIS A 96 -2.88 12.21 -13.20
C HIS A 96 -4.36 11.83 -13.25
N LEU A 97 -4.67 10.52 -13.24
CA LEU A 97 -6.04 10.02 -13.29
C LEU A 97 -6.55 9.68 -11.88
N PRO A 98 -7.81 10.03 -11.55
CA PRO A 98 -8.42 9.66 -10.29
C PRO A 98 -8.70 8.16 -10.24
N ARG A 99 -8.16 7.47 -9.24
CA ARG A 99 -8.39 6.03 -9.01
C ARG A 99 -9.56 5.76 -8.07
N LYS A 100 -9.83 6.71 -7.17
CA LYS A 100 -10.88 6.62 -6.17
C LYS A 100 -11.42 8.00 -5.86
N ILE A 101 -12.72 8.09 -5.64
CA ILE A 101 -13.41 9.30 -5.18
C ILE A 101 -14.25 8.91 -3.97
N GLU A 102 -14.15 9.67 -2.90
CA GLU A 102 -15.02 9.54 -1.72
C GLU A 102 -15.84 10.81 -1.57
N LYS A 103 -17.16 10.66 -1.38
CA LYS A 103 -18.09 11.77 -1.19
C LYS A 103 -18.63 11.72 0.23
N TYR A 104 -18.52 12.84 0.92
CA TYR A 104 -18.97 13.03 2.29
C TYR A 104 -19.94 14.19 2.35
N ASN A 105 -20.95 14.06 3.21
CA ASN A 105 -21.84 15.15 3.57
C ASN A 105 -21.87 15.29 5.09
N LYS A 106 -22.05 16.51 5.56
CA LYS A 106 -22.24 16.87 6.95
C LYS A 106 -23.53 17.70 7.04
N PRO A 107 -24.65 17.06 7.41
CA PRO A 107 -25.97 17.72 7.42
C PRO A 107 -26.19 18.61 8.64
N ASP A 108 -25.48 18.35 9.75
CA ASP A 108 -25.51 19.19 10.95
C ASP A 108 -24.08 19.69 11.25
N PRO A 109 -23.87 21.01 11.44
CA PRO A 109 -22.56 21.58 11.77
C PRO A 109 -21.91 21.00 13.03
N ASN A 110 -22.69 20.42 13.95
CA ASN A 110 -22.20 19.81 15.19
C ASN A 110 -21.79 18.34 15.02
N THR A 111 -22.03 17.75 13.85
CA THR A 111 -21.72 16.34 13.57
C THR A 111 -20.46 16.18 12.71
N ASP A 112 -19.90 14.97 12.70
CA ASP A 112 -18.79 14.62 11.81
C ASP A 112 -19.28 14.39 10.37
N TYR A 113 -18.33 14.44 9.42
CA TYR A 113 -18.61 14.10 8.03
C TYR A 113 -19.03 12.64 7.88
N ILE A 114 -20.17 12.42 7.25
CA ILE A 114 -20.71 11.09 6.95
C ILE A 114 -20.33 10.72 5.52
N LEU A 115 -19.62 9.60 5.35
CA LEU A 115 -19.33 9.05 4.03
C LEU A 115 -20.64 8.61 3.36
N LYS A 116 -20.97 9.21 2.23
CA LYS A 116 -22.16 8.91 1.44
C LYS A 116 -21.88 7.89 0.35
N GLU A 117 -20.77 8.07 -0.36
CA GLU A 117 -20.47 7.26 -1.53
C GLU A 117 -18.97 7.10 -1.70
N THR A 118 -18.56 5.92 -2.16
CA THR A 118 -17.19 5.65 -2.62
C THR A 118 -17.25 5.13 -4.04
N LEU A 119 -16.62 5.85 -4.96
CA LEU A 119 -16.47 5.45 -6.36
C LEU A 119 -15.05 4.96 -6.59
N LEU A 120 -14.91 3.72 -7.05
CA LEU A 120 -13.64 3.17 -7.54
C LEU A 120 -13.61 3.28 -9.06
N ILE A 121 -12.57 3.90 -9.62
CA ILE A 121 -12.45 4.12 -11.06
C ILE A 121 -11.37 3.20 -11.62
N THR A 122 -11.79 2.27 -12.46
CA THR A 122 -10.91 1.40 -13.25
C THR A 122 -10.84 1.93 -14.67
N TYR A 123 -9.61 2.17 -15.14
CA TYR A 123 -9.36 2.55 -16.52
C TYR A 123 -8.97 1.31 -17.32
N PRO A 124 -9.51 1.16 -18.54
CA PRO A 124 -9.06 0.10 -19.45
C PRO A 124 -7.60 0.32 -19.85
N SER A 125 -6.91 -0.76 -20.20
CA SER A 125 -5.56 -0.66 -20.77
C SER A 125 -5.59 -0.13 -22.20
N ASP A 126 -4.45 0.33 -22.72
CA ASP A 126 -4.34 0.81 -24.10
C ASP A 126 -4.80 -0.26 -25.13
N ASP A 127 -4.48 -1.54 -24.88
CA ASP A 127 -4.93 -2.66 -25.71
C ASP A 127 -6.45 -2.85 -25.69
N GLU A 128 -7.07 -2.69 -24.52
CA GLU A 128 -8.53 -2.75 -24.36
C GLU A 128 -9.21 -1.56 -25.05
N ILE A 129 -8.62 -0.38 -24.93
CA ILE A 129 -9.05 0.84 -25.62
C ILE A 129 -8.98 0.63 -27.14
N GLU A 130 -7.87 0.09 -27.66
CA GLU A 130 -7.70 -0.19 -29.08
C GLU A 130 -8.73 -1.20 -29.60
N LYS A 131 -9.00 -2.27 -28.84
CA LYS A 131 -10.06 -3.25 -29.16
C LYS A 131 -11.44 -2.61 -29.21
N LEU A 132 -11.77 -1.72 -28.27
CA LEU A 132 -13.05 -0.99 -28.26
C LEU A 132 -13.20 -0.11 -29.50
N PHE A 133 -12.15 0.59 -29.93
CA PHE A 133 -12.19 1.42 -31.12
C PHE A 133 -12.24 0.61 -32.42
N LYS A 134 -11.53 -0.52 -32.50
CA LYS A 134 -11.59 -1.43 -33.65
C LYS A 134 -12.96 -2.09 -33.79
N ALA A 135 -13.55 -2.57 -32.70
CA ALA A 135 -14.88 -3.17 -32.70
C ALA A 135 -15.97 -2.15 -33.09
N LYS A 136 -15.86 -0.89 -32.63
CA LYS A 136 -16.82 0.17 -32.96
C LYS A 136 -16.76 0.63 -34.42
N ARG A 137 -15.59 0.56 -35.08
CA ARG A 137 -15.45 0.80 -36.53
C ARG A 137 -16.04 -0.34 -37.38
N LEU A 138 -16.35 -1.49 -36.78
CA LEU A 138 -16.93 -2.66 -37.43
C LEU A 138 -18.44 -2.85 -37.10
N GLY A 139 -19.17 -1.77 -36.78
CA GLY A 139 -20.64 -1.79 -36.71
C GLY A 139 -21.29 -2.30 -38.00
N PRO A 140 -22.49 -2.90 -37.92
CA PRO A 140 -22.81 -4.19 -38.54
C PRO A 140 -22.81 -4.12 -40.06
N LEU A 141 -21.84 -4.78 -40.69
CA LEU A 141 -22.02 -5.22 -42.06
C LEU A 141 -22.65 -6.62 -42.02
N LEU A 142 -23.86 -6.72 -42.60
CA LEU A 142 -24.56 -7.93 -43.02
C LEU A 142 -25.42 -8.64 -41.95
N THR A 143 -26.69 -8.21 -41.86
CA THR A 143 -27.78 -9.20 -41.96
C THR A 143 -28.42 -9.02 -43.34
N PRO A 144 -28.42 -10.04 -44.21
CA PRO A 144 -29.24 -9.99 -45.42
C PRO A 144 -30.70 -9.96 -44.98
N ARG A 145 -31.42 -8.96 -45.48
CA ARG A 145 -32.87 -8.85 -45.38
C ARG A 145 -33.45 -9.91 -46.31
N ASN A 146 -33.94 -11.02 -45.77
CA ASN A 146 -34.88 -11.91 -46.45
C ASN A 146 -36.30 -11.35 -46.31
#